data_AF-A0A8H5TZ16-F1
#
_entry.id   AF-A0A8H5TZ16-F1
#
_cell.length_a   1.000
_cell.length_b   1.000
_cell.length_c   1.000
_cell.angle_alpha   90.00
_cell.angle_beta   90.00
_cell.angle_gamma   90.00
#
_symmetry.space_group_name_H-M   'P 1'
#
loop_
_entity.id
_entity.type
_entity.pdbx_description
1 polymer ?
#
loop_
_entity_poly.entity_id
_entity_poly.type
_entity_poly.pdbx_seq_one_letter_code
_entity_poly.pdbx_strand_id
1 'polypeptide(L)'
;MKSVTTLLVLAAVAEASPLFTRDTEIFDDKEKLCKGWDLTTAESVDTLWQETGAGPSLELFLVTDPSHETSWVKNMEDFIMSGTDGKSGASGCSLIGTTCSPMGGLSCTDQFDKYGTDLLVGRTSYWIFQAVQGMHGKFAELHRQLTTETLINGLKIDQMISDFSGDGYSPGRVKPWLSAAATMGNALGGLVPGVGSGVSAGMGLFAGIMSGLSVGEGDEDPSASIKDRLADLFKDASVKLEDTLRIVTGGGRNEDEYNNLPAPKDDVYKSKISKFFNGGWFLLDDDVETVKVTLGSITNNIQKKVANDVMKSAKLYLVADKLTGADTREKCGFETGRQWLALREGEEYCFYIMRNNPDPNRVGEWTEVGADIYEKMAGFGLGDRESYYNALIDCALNKGDSDDVDASNLAMGEIPRCFFNMPVMFVEKDEGHGCGSPFDNQECDYRKGTPIS
;
A
#
# COMPACT_ATOMS: atom_id res chain seq x y z
N MET A 1 3.56 44.28 -14.24
CA MET A 1 4.80 44.78 -14.91
C MET A 1 6.07 44.62 -14.07
N LYS A 2 6.06 44.67 -12.72
CA LYS A 2 7.26 44.40 -11.90
C LYS A 2 7.61 42.90 -11.74
N SER A 3 6.62 42.00 -11.66
CA SER A 3 6.86 40.55 -11.44
C SER A 3 7.46 39.80 -12.64
N VAL A 4 7.12 40.20 -13.87
CA VAL A 4 7.63 39.56 -15.11
C VAL A 4 9.15 39.78 -15.27
N THR A 5 9.63 40.96 -14.89
CA THR A 5 11.06 41.31 -14.97
C THR A 5 11.89 40.58 -13.90
N THR A 6 11.30 40.29 -12.73
CA THR A 6 11.95 39.53 -11.66
C THR A 6 12.14 38.05 -12.04
N LEU A 7 11.16 37.44 -12.72
CA LEU A 7 11.24 36.06 -13.23
C LEU A 7 12.25 35.89 -14.38
N LEU A 8 12.36 36.84 -15.31
CA LEU A 8 13.35 36.81 -16.39
C LEU A 8 14.80 36.89 -15.86
N VAL A 9 15.03 37.67 -14.81
CA VAL A 9 16.36 37.79 -14.17
C VAL A 9 16.67 36.56 -13.30
N LEU A 10 15.68 35.95 -12.65
CA LEU A 10 15.86 34.70 -11.91
C LEU A 10 15.98 33.47 -12.81
N ALA A 11 15.33 33.45 -13.97
CA ALA A 11 15.45 32.40 -14.97
C ALA A 11 16.89 32.27 -15.52
N ALA A 12 17.53 33.41 -15.81
CA ALA A 12 18.93 33.44 -16.24
C ALA A 12 19.91 32.98 -15.13
N VAL A 13 19.51 33.02 -13.86
CA VAL A 13 20.30 32.53 -12.70
C VAL A 13 19.94 31.07 -12.36
N ALA A 14 18.71 30.64 -12.65
CA ALA A 14 18.23 29.27 -12.51
C ALA A 14 18.85 28.32 -13.54
N GLU A 15 19.06 28.77 -14.79
CA GLU A 15 19.77 28.00 -15.84
C GLU A 15 21.21 27.59 -15.46
N ALA A 16 21.82 28.26 -14.46
CA ALA A 16 23.15 27.94 -13.96
C ALA A 16 23.15 27.01 -12.72
N SER A 17 21.98 26.62 -12.20
CA SER A 17 21.86 25.81 -10.99
C SER A 17 21.75 24.32 -11.32
N PRO A 18 22.40 23.41 -10.58
CA PRO A 18 22.29 21.95 -10.79
C PRO A 18 20.87 21.39 -10.55
N LEU A 19 19.97 22.19 -9.99
CA LEU A 19 18.52 21.93 -9.88
C LEU A 19 17.76 22.01 -11.22
N PHE A 20 18.36 22.62 -12.25
CA PHE A 20 17.73 22.91 -13.54
C PHE A 20 18.54 22.32 -14.71
N THR A 21 19.01 21.08 -14.58
CA THR A 21 19.44 20.31 -15.75
C THR A 21 18.21 19.95 -16.57
N ARG A 22 17.89 20.76 -17.58
CA ARG A 22 16.85 20.49 -18.58
C ARG A 22 17.50 20.38 -19.95
N ASP A 23 17.02 19.48 -20.78
CA ASP A 23 17.43 19.45 -22.18
C ASP A 23 16.83 20.67 -22.91
N THR A 24 17.69 21.62 -23.25
CA THR A 24 17.30 22.84 -23.98
C THR A 24 16.74 22.53 -25.36
N GLU A 25 17.16 21.42 -25.99
CA GLU A 25 16.71 21.02 -27.31
C GLU A 25 15.24 20.55 -27.28
N ILE A 26 14.83 19.87 -26.21
CA ILE A 26 13.44 19.41 -26.04
C ILE A 26 12.53 20.56 -25.63
N PHE A 27 13.01 21.49 -24.81
CA PHE A 27 12.21 22.62 -24.35
C PHE A 27 11.92 23.68 -25.41
N ASP A 28 12.84 23.87 -26.36
CA ASP A 28 12.69 24.85 -27.44
C ASP A 28 11.99 24.28 -28.68
N ASP A 29 11.90 22.95 -28.81
CA ASP A 29 11.29 22.28 -29.94
C ASP A 29 9.87 21.76 -29.61
N LYS A 30 8.87 22.35 -30.26
CA LYS A 30 7.45 21.96 -30.12
C LYS A 30 7.20 20.48 -30.40
N GLU A 31 7.83 19.91 -31.43
CA GLU A 31 7.60 18.51 -31.78
C GLU A 31 8.20 17.58 -30.75
N LYS A 32 9.42 17.86 -30.28
CA LYS A 32 10.07 17.06 -29.23
C LYS A 32 9.36 17.17 -27.88
N LEU A 33 8.88 18.37 -27.53
CA LEU A 33 8.13 18.56 -26.29
C LEU A 33 6.81 17.78 -26.29
N CYS A 34 6.11 17.73 -27.42
CA CYS A 34 4.72 17.28 -27.49
C CYS A 34 4.50 15.87 -28.04
N LYS A 35 5.49 15.25 -28.69
CA LYS A 35 5.32 13.97 -29.40
C LYS A 35 6.44 12.99 -29.07
N GLY A 36 6.18 11.71 -29.33
CA GLY A 36 7.19 10.65 -29.24
C GLY A 36 7.39 10.07 -27.84
N TRP A 37 6.63 10.53 -26.86
CA TRP A 37 6.64 9.99 -25.51
C TRP A 37 5.81 8.71 -25.40
N ASP A 38 6.38 7.71 -24.75
CA ASP A 38 5.66 6.51 -24.32
C ASP A 38 5.14 6.75 -22.89
N LEU A 39 3.82 6.78 -22.73
CA LEU A 39 3.18 6.96 -21.42
C LEU A 39 2.77 5.64 -20.77
N THR A 40 3.11 4.50 -21.39
CA THR A 40 2.72 3.17 -20.89
C THR A 40 3.70 2.60 -19.87
N THR A 41 4.88 3.21 -19.69
CA THR A 41 5.90 2.75 -18.74
C THR A 41 6.34 3.84 -17.77
N ALA A 42 6.68 3.45 -16.54
CA ALA A 42 7.10 4.43 -15.52
C ALA A 42 8.48 5.06 -15.82
N GLU A 43 9.35 4.34 -16.53
CA GLU A 43 10.66 4.87 -16.94
C GLU A 43 10.51 5.96 -18.00
N SER A 44 9.62 5.75 -18.98
CA SER A 44 9.35 6.72 -20.02
C SER A 44 8.66 7.97 -19.50
N VAL A 45 7.75 7.86 -18.53
CA VAL A 45 7.13 9.06 -17.89
C VAL A 45 8.09 9.80 -16.96
N ASP A 46 9.00 9.12 -16.24
CA ASP A 46 10.06 9.79 -15.47
C ASP A 46 11.02 10.53 -16.40
N THR A 47 11.36 9.91 -17.53
CA THR A 47 12.19 10.53 -18.58
C THR A 47 11.52 11.78 -19.13
N LEU A 48 10.23 11.69 -19.52
CA LEU A 48 9.44 12.84 -19.94
C LEU A 48 9.44 13.95 -18.89
N TRP A 49 9.14 13.60 -17.63
CA TRP A 49 9.04 14.57 -16.54
C TRP A 49 10.35 15.35 -16.32
N GLN A 50 11.48 14.66 -16.45
CA GLN A 50 12.82 15.24 -16.34
C GLN A 50 13.20 16.06 -17.58
N GLU A 51 13.11 15.46 -18.78
CA GLU A 51 13.59 16.06 -20.03
C GLU A 51 12.77 17.29 -20.44
N THR A 52 11.45 17.26 -20.22
CA THR A 52 10.61 18.42 -20.46
C THR A 52 10.84 19.53 -19.43
N GLY A 53 11.35 19.21 -18.25
CA GLY A 53 11.52 20.14 -17.14
C GLY A 53 10.21 20.53 -16.46
N ALA A 54 9.20 19.67 -16.50
CA ALA A 54 7.91 19.88 -15.82
C ALA A 54 8.07 20.04 -14.31
N GLY A 55 8.82 19.14 -13.65
CA GLY A 55 9.09 19.20 -12.21
C GLY A 55 9.77 20.50 -11.76
N PRO A 56 10.92 20.90 -12.35
CA PRO A 56 11.57 22.17 -12.03
C PRO A 56 10.69 23.39 -12.32
N SER A 57 9.84 23.34 -13.34
CA SER A 57 8.91 24.43 -13.66
C SER A 57 7.79 24.57 -12.62
N LEU A 58 7.25 23.46 -12.13
CA LEU A 58 6.28 23.42 -11.03
C LEU A 58 6.90 23.98 -9.75
N GLU A 59 8.10 23.49 -9.39
CA GLU A 59 8.82 23.97 -8.22
C GLU A 59 9.08 25.48 -8.29
N LEU A 60 9.61 25.95 -9.42
CA LEU A 60 9.87 27.37 -9.62
C LEU A 60 8.59 28.20 -9.44
N PHE A 61 7.47 27.76 -10.03
CA PHE A 61 6.19 28.45 -9.89
C PHE A 61 5.77 28.54 -8.41
N LEU A 62 5.79 27.42 -7.69
CA LEU A 62 5.33 27.34 -6.30
C LEU A 62 6.21 28.14 -5.33
N VAL A 63 7.53 28.14 -5.50
CA VAL A 63 8.45 28.81 -4.56
C VAL A 63 8.67 30.29 -4.86
N THR A 64 8.28 30.77 -6.04
CA THR A 64 8.49 32.17 -6.45
C THR A 64 7.59 33.13 -5.67
N ASP A 65 6.38 32.71 -5.29
CA ASP A 65 5.45 33.52 -4.50
C ASP A 65 4.73 32.61 -3.50
N PRO A 66 4.74 32.92 -2.18
CA PRO A 66 4.02 32.14 -1.18
C PRO A 66 2.52 31.99 -1.45
N SER A 67 1.90 32.93 -2.18
CA SER A 67 0.50 32.84 -2.58
C SER A 67 0.24 31.80 -3.67
N HIS A 68 1.27 31.35 -4.39
CA HIS A 68 1.13 30.37 -5.46
C HIS A 68 0.86 28.97 -4.94
N GLU A 69 1.20 28.62 -3.70
CA GLU A 69 0.91 27.30 -3.14
C GLU A 69 -0.59 27.06 -2.95
N THR A 70 -1.34 28.10 -2.59
CA THR A 70 -2.79 28.00 -2.37
C THR A 70 -3.54 27.97 -3.70
N SER A 71 -4.36 26.95 -3.96
CA SER A 71 -5.08 26.77 -5.23
C SER A 71 -4.18 26.86 -6.47
N TRP A 72 -2.96 26.31 -6.36
CA TRP A 72 -1.88 26.53 -7.33
C TRP A 72 -2.24 26.15 -8.76
N VAL A 73 -3.06 25.11 -8.97
CA VAL A 73 -3.47 24.65 -10.31
C VAL A 73 -4.22 25.76 -11.04
N LYS A 74 -5.16 26.41 -10.32
CA LYS A 74 -5.92 27.55 -10.84
C LYS A 74 -5.02 28.76 -11.01
N ASN A 75 -4.16 29.06 -10.04
CA ASN A 75 -3.28 30.22 -10.13
C ASN A 75 -2.30 30.10 -11.30
N MET A 76 -1.80 28.88 -11.58
CA MET A 76 -0.94 28.62 -12.72
C MET A 76 -1.70 28.80 -14.04
N GLU A 77 -2.94 28.29 -14.15
CA GLU A 77 -3.80 28.50 -15.31
C GLU A 77 -4.08 29.99 -15.54
N ASP A 78 -4.47 30.73 -14.49
CA ASP A 78 -4.70 32.18 -14.52
C ASP A 78 -3.42 32.93 -14.93
N PHE A 79 -2.27 32.53 -14.40
CA PHE A 79 -0.98 33.15 -14.72
C PHE A 79 -0.62 32.98 -16.20
N ILE A 80 -0.81 31.78 -16.75
CA ILE A 80 -0.53 31.48 -18.16
C ILE A 80 -1.50 32.22 -19.08
N MET A 81 -2.78 32.27 -18.71
CA MET A 81 -3.83 32.90 -19.53
C MET A 81 -3.90 34.41 -19.38
N SER A 82 -3.10 35.01 -18.48
CA SER A 82 -3.24 36.42 -18.06
C SER A 82 -4.62 36.76 -17.50
N GLY A 83 -5.22 35.79 -16.80
CA GLY A 83 -6.56 35.82 -16.21
C GLY A 83 -7.55 34.92 -16.96
N THR A 84 -8.33 34.13 -16.23
CA THR A 84 -9.49 33.44 -16.79
C THR A 84 -10.74 34.32 -16.62
N ASP A 85 -11.58 34.44 -17.67
CA ASP A 85 -12.88 35.14 -17.61
C ASP A 85 -13.93 34.37 -16.77
N GLY A 86 -13.52 33.86 -15.60
CA GLY A 86 -14.34 33.07 -14.68
C GLY A 86 -14.57 31.61 -15.09
N LYS A 87 -13.92 31.12 -16.15
CA LYS A 87 -14.05 29.75 -16.68
C LYS A 87 -12.74 28.96 -16.58
N SER A 88 -12.15 28.93 -15.39
CA SER A 88 -10.98 28.09 -15.09
C SER A 88 -11.41 26.62 -15.04
N GLY A 89 -10.84 25.81 -15.93
CA GLY A 89 -11.06 24.36 -15.93
C GLY A 89 -10.28 23.63 -14.83
N ALA A 90 -9.35 24.33 -14.16
CA ALA A 90 -8.63 23.84 -12.98
C ALA A 90 -9.47 23.79 -11.69
N SER A 91 -10.59 24.52 -11.63
CA SER A 91 -11.40 24.64 -10.40
C SER A 91 -11.96 23.32 -9.88
N GLY A 92 -12.20 22.34 -10.75
CA GLY A 92 -12.70 21.01 -10.38
C GLY A 92 -11.61 19.98 -10.09
N CYS A 93 -10.33 20.35 -10.09
CA CYS A 93 -9.24 19.38 -9.87
C CYS A 93 -9.02 18.99 -8.41
N SER A 94 -9.57 19.75 -7.46
CA SER A 94 -9.41 19.50 -6.02
C SER A 94 -10.49 18.61 -5.40
N LEU A 95 -11.52 18.23 -6.17
CA LEU A 95 -12.68 17.49 -5.68
C LEU A 95 -12.93 16.24 -6.54
N ILE A 96 -13.27 15.13 -5.89
CA ILE A 96 -13.72 13.93 -6.58
C ILE A 96 -15.15 14.15 -7.10
N GLY A 97 -15.47 13.61 -8.27
CA GLY A 97 -16.79 13.74 -8.89
C GLY A 97 -17.02 15.03 -9.68
N THR A 98 -16.04 15.95 -9.72
CA THR A 98 -16.04 17.12 -10.60
C THR A 98 -15.16 16.92 -11.82
N THR A 99 -15.29 17.77 -12.84
CA THR A 99 -14.43 17.74 -14.02
C THR A 99 -13.13 18.50 -13.75
N CYS A 100 -11.98 17.83 -13.87
CA CYS A 100 -10.67 18.46 -13.89
C CYS A 100 -10.22 18.64 -15.35
N SER A 101 -10.22 19.88 -15.85
CA SER A 101 -9.80 20.17 -17.23
C SER A 101 -9.03 21.50 -17.32
N PRO A 102 -7.85 21.62 -16.68
CA PRO A 102 -7.02 22.81 -16.83
C PRO A 102 -6.76 23.10 -18.31
N MET A 103 -6.73 24.39 -18.67
CA MET A 103 -6.57 24.89 -20.04
C MET A 103 -7.68 24.49 -21.01
N GLY A 104 -8.79 23.92 -20.52
CA GLY A 104 -9.95 23.53 -21.33
C GLY A 104 -9.66 22.41 -22.34
N GLY A 105 -8.68 21.55 -22.07
CA GLY A 105 -8.33 20.41 -22.93
C GLY A 105 -7.60 20.77 -24.21
N LEU A 106 -6.87 21.90 -24.22
CA LEU A 106 -5.95 22.23 -25.32
C LEU A 106 -4.91 21.12 -25.50
N SER A 107 -4.58 20.83 -26.76
CA SER A 107 -3.48 19.91 -27.07
C SER A 107 -2.13 20.53 -26.69
N CYS A 108 -1.10 19.71 -26.48
CA CYS A 108 0.25 20.19 -26.19
C CYS A 108 0.74 21.19 -27.23
N THR A 109 0.51 20.91 -28.52
CA THR A 109 0.94 21.80 -29.61
C THR A 109 0.20 23.12 -29.61
N ASP A 110 -1.10 23.12 -29.33
CA ASP A 110 -1.90 24.35 -29.29
C ASP A 110 -1.54 25.21 -28.07
N GLN A 111 -1.26 24.58 -26.93
CA GLN A 111 -0.79 25.27 -25.73
C GLN A 111 0.60 25.88 -25.95
N PHE A 112 1.51 25.14 -26.59
CA PHE A 112 2.83 25.64 -26.95
C PHE A 112 2.73 26.85 -27.89
N ASP A 113 1.95 26.75 -28.96
CA ASP A 113 1.79 27.83 -29.94
C ASP A 113 1.15 29.07 -29.34
N LYS A 114 0.22 28.90 -28.38
CA LYS A 114 -0.54 30.00 -27.78
C LYS A 114 0.15 30.66 -26.59
N TYR A 115 0.88 29.90 -25.77
CA TYR A 115 1.42 30.38 -24.49
C TYR A 115 2.90 30.05 -24.27
N GLY A 116 3.52 29.29 -25.17
CA GLY A 116 4.90 28.83 -25.02
C GLY A 116 5.95 29.91 -25.24
N THR A 117 5.67 30.98 -25.99
CA THR A 117 6.73 31.94 -26.37
C THR A 117 7.13 32.91 -25.25
N ASP A 118 6.21 33.23 -24.34
CA ASP A 118 6.34 34.42 -23.47
C ASP A 118 6.64 34.07 -22.00
N LEU A 119 6.35 32.84 -21.57
CA LEU A 119 6.50 32.38 -20.19
C LEU A 119 7.19 31.01 -20.15
N LEU A 120 8.25 30.88 -19.35
CA LEU A 120 8.98 29.61 -19.16
C LEU A 120 8.05 28.47 -18.72
N VAL A 121 7.16 28.75 -17.77
CA VAL A 121 6.14 27.80 -17.29
C VAL A 121 5.05 27.55 -18.35
N GLY A 122 4.85 28.48 -19.30
CA GLY A 122 3.87 28.34 -20.38
C GLY A 122 4.14 27.16 -21.31
N ARG A 123 5.42 26.82 -21.54
CA ARG A 123 5.80 25.66 -22.38
C ARG A 123 5.56 24.32 -21.69
N THR A 124 5.97 24.21 -20.42
CA THR A 124 5.99 22.93 -19.68
C THR A 124 4.72 22.65 -18.88
N SER A 125 3.89 23.67 -18.70
CA SER A 125 2.62 23.57 -17.97
C SER A 125 1.65 22.54 -18.55
N TYR A 126 1.74 22.20 -19.85
CA TYR A 126 0.94 21.13 -20.42
C TYR A 126 1.12 19.82 -19.65
N TRP A 127 2.38 19.37 -19.49
CA TRP A 127 2.70 18.12 -18.79
C TRP A 127 2.40 18.21 -17.29
N ILE A 128 2.53 19.39 -16.67
CA ILE A 128 2.08 19.61 -15.30
C ILE A 128 0.56 19.42 -15.18
N PHE A 129 -0.22 20.02 -16.07
CA PHE A 129 -1.68 19.89 -16.05
C PHE A 129 -2.15 18.48 -16.42
N GLN A 130 -1.47 17.79 -17.34
CA GLN A 130 -1.73 16.37 -17.62
C GLN A 130 -1.49 15.51 -16.38
N ALA A 131 -0.42 15.77 -15.61
CA ALA A 131 -0.18 15.05 -14.36
C ALA A 131 -1.29 15.32 -13.32
N VAL A 132 -1.79 16.56 -13.24
CA VAL A 132 -2.94 16.89 -12.37
C VAL A 132 -4.20 16.17 -12.82
N GLN A 133 -4.47 16.12 -14.13
CA GLN A 133 -5.62 15.39 -14.69
C GLN A 133 -5.53 13.89 -14.42
N GLY A 134 -4.37 13.28 -14.68
CA GLY A 134 -4.15 11.85 -14.42
C GLY A 134 -4.23 11.52 -12.93
N MET A 135 -3.73 12.39 -12.05
CA MET A 135 -3.92 12.25 -10.60
C MET A 135 -5.40 12.27 -10.23
N HIS A 136 -6.14 13.27 -10.72
CA HIS A 136 -7.57 13.40 -10.47
C HIS A 136 -8.34 12.16 -10.94
N GLY A 137 -8.07 11.68 -12.16
CA GLY A 137 -8.66 10.48 -12.73
C GLY A 137 -8.36 9.21 -11.92
N LYS A 138 -7.08 8.99 -11.57
CA LYS A 138 -6.65 7.84 -10.76
C LYS A 138 -7.23 7.88 -9.35
N PHE A 139 -7.32 9.05 -8.72
CA PHE A 139 -7.92 9.21 -7.39
C PHE A 139 -9.43 8.99 -7.42
N ALA A 140 -10.11 9.48 -8.46
CA ALA A 140 -11.54 9.22 -8.65
C ALA A 140 -11.81 7.72 -8.84
N GLU A 141 -10.97 7.01 -9.60
CA GLU A 141 -11.10 5.55 -9.78
C GLU A 141 -10.75 4.77 -8.50
N LEU A 142 -9.70 5.16 -7.78
CA LEU A 142 -9.37 4.58 -6.47
C LEU A 142 -10.53 4.76 -5.49
N HIS A 143 -11.06 5.98 -5.37
CA HIS A 143 -12.20 6.29 -4.53
C HIS A 143 -13.43 5.47 -4.93
N ARG A 144 -13.72 5.36 -6.23
CA ARG A 144 -14.81 4.52 -6.75
C ARG A 144 -14.62 3.06 -6.33
N GLN A 145 -13.43 2.49 -6.47
CA GLN A 145 -13.18 1.10 -6.10
C GLN A 145 -13.21 0.87 -4.59
N LEU A 146 -12.75 1.83 -3.77
CA LEU A 146 -12.84 1.77 -2.31
C LEU A 146 -14.29 1.85 -1.81
N THR A 147 -15.12 2.68 -2.46
CA THR A 147 -16.54 2.87 -2.11
C THR A 147 -17.46 1.82 -2.72
N THR A 148 -17.01 1.02 -3.68
CA THR A 148 -17.81 -0.09 -4.21
C THR A 148 -17.79 -1.24 -3.20
N GLU A 149 -18.95 -1.88 -2.96
CA GLU A 149 -19.05 -3.08 -2.12
C GLU A 149 -18.11 -4.24 -2.53
N THR A 150 -17.46 -4.15 -3.70
CA THR A 150 -16.51 -5.12 -4.25
C THR A 150 -15.33 -5.44 -3.32
N LEU A 151 -14.81 -4.49 -2.54
CA LEU A 151 -13.70 -4.80 -1.62
C LEU A 151 -14.18 -5.68 -0.47
N ILE A 152 -15.19 -5.25 0.27
CA ILE A 152 -15.71 -6.00 1.43
C ILE A 152 -16.31 -7.34 0.98
N ASN A 153 -17.10 -7.36 -0.11
CA ASN A 153 -17.65 -8.60 -0.66
C ASN A 153 -16.55 -9.51 -1.25
N GLY A 154 -15.47 -8.91 -1.76
CA GLY A 154 -14.30 -9.62 -2.30
C GLY A 154 -13.45 -10.29 -1.23
N LEU A 155 -13.48 -9.81 0.02
CA LEU A 155 -12.71 -10.37 1.12
C LEU A 155 -13.25 -11.72 1.62
N LYS A 156 -14.46 -12.14 1.21
CA LYS A 156 -15.05 -13.46 1.55
C LYS A 156 -15.03 -13.81 3.05
N ILE A 157 -15.17 -12.80 3.91
CA ILE A 157 -15.02 -12.93 5.38
C ILE A 157 -15.97 -14.01 5.94
N ASP A 158 -17.25 -13.96 5.55
CA ASP A 158 -18.26 -14.92 6.04
C ASP A 158 -17.91 -16.37 5.65
N GLN A 159 -17.33 -16.57 4.46
CA GLN A 159 -16.85 -17.88 4.01
C GLN A 159 -15.62 -18.32 4.81
N MET A 160 -14.68 -17.43 5.11
CA MET A 160 -13.51 -17.76 5.95
C MET A 160 -13.90 -18.19 7.36
N ILE A 161 -14.84 -17.46 7.98
CA ILE A 161 -15.39 -17.78 9.31
C ILE A 161 -15.94 -19.20 9.29
N SER A 162 -16.75 -19.52 8.28
CA SER A 162 -17.29 -20.87 8.08
C SER A 162 -16.20 -21.92 7.85
N ASP A 163 -15.25 -21.64 6.96
CA ASP A 163 -14.23 -22.61 6.51
C ASP A 163 -13.23 -22.99 7.59
N PHE A 164 -12.82 -22.02 8.42
CA PHE A 164 -11.89 -22.26 9.53
C PHE A 164 -12.58 -22.56 10.85
N SER A 165 -13.90 -22.36 10.95
CA SER A 165 -14.67 -22.45 12.20
C SER A 165 -14.19 -21.46 13.27
N GLY A 166 -13.78 -20.27 12.85
CA GLY A 166 -13.46 -19.16 13.74
C GLY A 166 -14.71 -18.41 14.18
N ASP A 167 -14.55 -17.44 15.07
CA ASP A 167 -15.54 -16.39 15.26
C ASP A 167 -15.18 -15.17 14.38
N GLY A 168 -16.17 -14.41 13.94
CA GLY A 168 -15.98 -13.22 13.10
C GLY A 168 -15.41 -12.01 13.84
N TYR A 169 -14.83 -12.25 15.01
CA TYR A 169 -14.32 -11.25 15.92
C TYR A 169 -12.79 -11.20 15.79
N SER A 170 -12.23 -10.01 15.51
CA SER A 170 -10.78 -9.79 15.59
C SER A 170 -10.52 -8.81 16.74
N PRO A 171 -9.77 -9.21 17.78
CA PRO A 171 -9.39 -8.31 18.87
C PRO A 171 -8.34 -7.27 18.47
N GLY A 172 -7.74 -7.34 17.26
CA GLY A 172 -6.66 -6.47 16.81
C GLY A 172 -7.12 -5.17 16.13
N ARG A 173 -6.17 -4.24 15.94
CA ARG A 173 -6.40 -2.99 15.18
C ARG A 173 -6.32 -3.25 13.67
N VAL A 174 -7.33 -2.86 12.90
CA VAL A 174 -7.36 -3.04 11.42
C VAL A 174 -6.72 -1.89 10.66
N LYS A 175 -6.66 -0.69 11.23
CA LYS A 175 -6.08 0.51 10.58
C LYS A 175 -4.67 0.28 10.01
N PRO A 176 -3.73 -0.38 10.72
CA PRO A 176 -2.40 -0.64 10.19
C PRO A 176 -2.37 -1.62 9.00
N TRP A 177 -3.44 -2.40 8.79
CA TRP A 177 -3.45 -3.44 7.77
C TRP A 177 -3.43 -2.86 6.37
N LEU A 178 -4.11 -1.74 6.13
CA LEU A 178 -4.20 -1.16 4.79
C LEU A 178 -2.85 -0.61 4.32
N SER A 179 -2.13 0.11 5.20
CA SER A 179 -0.77 0.58 4.90
C SER A 179 0.19 -0.59 4.70
N ALA A 180 0.13 -1.60 5.58
CA ALA A 180 0.98 -2.79 5.47
C ALA A 180 0.69 -3.60 4.19
N ALA A 181 -0.58 -3.83 3.87
CA ALA A 181 -1.00 -4.54 2.66
C ALA A 181 -0.57 -3.81 1.37
N ALA A 182 -0.55 -2.48 1.40
CA ALA A 182 -0.09 -1.64 0.29
C ALA A 182 1.42 -1.69 0.08
N THR A 183 2.23 -1.95 1.11
CA THR A 183 3.68 -2.10 0.95
C THR A 183 4.11 -3.52 0.57
N MET A 184 3.29 -4.54 0.86
CA MET A 184 3.64 -5.95 0.64
C MET A 184 3.84 -6.34 -0.82
N GLY A 185 3.18 -5.67 -1.77
CA GLY A 185 3.22 -6.08 -3.18
C GLY A 185 3.02 -7.60 -3.36
N ASN A 186 4.03 -8.27 -3.94
CA ASN A 186 4.02 -9.71 -4.26
C ASN A 186 4.66 -10.63 -3.18
N ALA A 187 4.91 -10.17 -1.94
CA ALA A 187 5.70 -10.88 -0.94
C ALA A 187 5.23 -12.31 -0.53
N LEU A 188 4.02 -12.73 -0.94
CA LEU A 188 3.42 -14.05 -0.65
C LEU A 188 2.93 -14.80 -1.90
N GLY A 189 3.57 -14.58 -3.05
CA GLY A 189 3.29 -15.37 -4.27
C GLY A 189 1.91 -15.17 -4.91
N GLY A 190 1.19 -14.10 -4.55
CA GLY A 190 -0.04 -13.70 -5.24
C GLY A 190 0.29 -12.86 -6.46
N LEU A 191 0.11 -13.42 -7.66
CA LEU A 191 0.36 -12.77 -8.95
C LEU A 191 -0.22 -11.35 -9.07
N VAL A 192 0.61 -10.40 -9.50
CA VAL A 192 0.56 -9.95 -10.90
C VAL A 192 1.91 -10.25 -11.57
N PRO A 193 1.97 -11.09 -12.62
CA PRO A 193 3.18 -11.31 -13.39
C PRO A 193 3.50 -10.05 -14.20
N GLY A 194 4.76 -9.61 -14.18
CA GLY A 194 5.19 -8.41 -14.91
C GLY A 194 4.94 -7.11 -14.13
N VAL A 195 5.32 -7.06 -12.86
CA VAL A 195 5.34 -5.83 -12.04
C VAL A 195 6.33 -4.85 -12.68
N GLY A 196 5.88 -4.13 -13.70
CA GLY A 196 6.62 -3.01 -14.25
C GLY A 196 6.84 -1.96 -13.18
N SER A 197 7.83 -1.10 -13.39
CA SER A 197 8.18 0.03 -12.51
C SER A 197 6.99 0.95 -12.17
N GLY A 198 5.89 0.89 -12.92
CA GLY A 198 4.68 1.64 -12.62
C GLY A 198 3.86 1.11 -11.46
N VAL A 199 3.68 -0.21 -11.35
CA VAL A 199 2.86 -0.77 -10.25
C VAL A 199 3.53 -0.52 -8.90
N SER A 200 4.87 -0.54 -8.82
CA SER A 200 5.61 -0.22 -7.59
C SER A 200 5.49 1.25 -7.17
N ALA A 201 5.55 2.19 -8.12
CA ALA A 201 5.35 3.61 -7.82
C ALA A 201 3.92 3.91 -7.35
N GLY A 202 2.90 3.30 -7.98
CA GLY A 202 1.50 3.41 -7.57
C GLY A 202 1.23 2.82 -6.18
N MET A 203 1.79 1.64 -5.88
CA MET A 203 1.74 1.05 -4.53
C MET A 203 2.42 1.93 -3.49
N GLY A 204 3.59 2.50 -3.81
CA GLY A 204 4.31 3.40 -2.92
C GLY A 204 3.53 4.66 -2.55
N LEU A 205 2.92 5.30 -3.55
CA LEU A 205 2.06 6.45 -3.33
C LEU A 205 0.85 6.09 -2.46
N PHE A 206 0.13 5.01 -2.81
CA PHE A 206 -1.05 4.59 -2.07
C PHE A 206 -0.70 4.20 -0.62
N ALA A 207 0.39 3.45 -0.42
CA ALA A 207 0.90 3.13 0.91
C ALA A 207 1.21 4.40 1.70
N GLY A 208 1.88 5.39 1.10
CA GLY A 208 2.16 6.67 1.74
C GLY A 208 0.89 7.42 2.17
N ILE A 209 -0.14 7.43 1.32
CA ILE A 209 -1.45 8.02 1.64
C ILE A 209 -2.09 7.29 2.83
N MET A 210 -2.08 5.95 2.80
CA MET A 210 -2.74 5.12 3.81
C MET A 210 -1.98 5.03 5.13
N SER A 211 -0.66 5.23 5.15
CA SER A 211 0.11 5.36 6.38
C SER A 211 -0.37 6.54 7.24
N GLY A 212 -1.01 7.55 6.65
CA GLY A 212 -1.66 8.61 7.42
C GLY A 212 -2.89 8.14 8.22
N LEU A 213 -3.48 6.99 7.90
CA LEU A 213 -4.61 6.40 8.64
C LEU A 213 -4.15 5.55 9.83
N SER A 214 -3.02 4.86 9.70
CA SER A 214 -2.49 3.99 10.76
C SER A 214 -2.01 4.77 11.99
N VAL A 215 -1.80 6.09 11.84
CA VAL A 215 -1.39 7.03 12.89
C VAL A 215 -2.59 7.71 13.58
N GLY A 216 -3.81 7.58 13.03
CA GLY A 216 -5.00 8.29 13.53
C GLY A 216 -5.56 7.72 14.85
N GLU A 217 -5.59 8.56 15.90
CA GLU A 217 -5.99 8.28 17.30
C GLU A 217 -7.47 7.89 17.55
N GLY A 218 -8.22 7.51 16.52
CA GLY A 218 -9.57 6.98 16.75
C GLY A 218 -9.49 5.56 17.32
N ASP A 219 -9.87 5.37 18.59
CA ASP A 219 -10.05 4.04 19.16
C ASP A 219 -11.07 3.27 18.31
N GLU A 220 -10.65 2.14 17.74
CA GLU A 220 -11.57 1.23 17.05
C GLU A 220 -12.55 0.64 18.07
N ASP A 221 -13.83 0.55 17.73
CA ASP A 221 -14.82 -0.04 18.63
C ASP A 221 -14.42 -1.50 18.93
N PRO A 222 -14.07 -1.82 20.19
CA PRO A 222 -13.60 -3.15 20.55
C PRO A 222 -14.68 -4.21 20.31
N SER A 223 -15.96 -3.83 20.24
CA SER A 223 -17.09 -4.74 20.04
C SER A 223 -17.49 -4.96 18.58
N ALA A 224 -16.96 -4.17 17.64
CA ALA A 224 -17.31 -4.26 16.22
C ALA A 224 -16.70 -5.51 15.54
N SER A 225 -17.44 -6.08 14.59
CA SER A 225 -16.95 -7.22 13.79
C SER A 225 -15.83 -6.79 12.85
N ILE A 226 -15.01 -7.74 12.39
CA ILE A 226 -13.94 -7.46 11.41
C ILE A 226 -14.51 -6.85 10.11
N LYS A 227 -15.72 -7.24 9.72
CA LYS A 227 -16.41 -6.72 8.53
C LYS A 227 -16.77 -5.25 8.68
N ASP A 228 -17.32 -4.87 9.83
CA ASP A 228 -17.70 -3.47 10.11
C ASP A 228 -16.46 -2.58 10.19
N ARG A 229 -15.41 -3.05 10.87
CA ARG A 229 -14.15 -2.30 10.98
C ARG A 229 -13.46 -2.11 9.63
N LEU A 230 -13.49 -3.12 8.75
CA LEU A 230 -12.96 -2.98 7.39
C LEU A 230 -13.81 -2.02 6.55
N ALA A 231 -15.13 -2.00 6.73
CA ALA A 231 -16.00 -1.02 6.08
C ALA A 231 -15.64 0.41 6.49
N ASP A 232 -15.45 0.65 7.79
CA ASP A 232 -15.02 1.94 8.32
C ASP A 232 -13.61 2.30 7.82
N LEU A 233 -12.68 1.35 7.79
CA LEU A 233 -11.33 1.55 7.25
C LEU A 233 -11.34 2.01 5.78
N PHE A 234 -12.14 1.37 4.92
CA PHE A 234 -12.23 1.76 3.51
C PHE A 234 -12.94 3.11 3.31
N LYS A 235 -13.88 3.45 4.20
CA LYS A 235 -14.50 4.77 4.23
C LYS A 235 -13.48 5.84 4.62
N ASP A 236 -12.71 5.61 5.68
CA ASP A 236 -11.64 6.51 6.11
C ASP A 236 -10.56 6.67 5.02
N ALA A 237 -10.21 5.59 4.33
CA ALA A 237 -9.33 5.63 3.17
C ALA A 237 -9.86 6.48 2.02
N SER A 238 -11.17 6.41 1.76
CA SER A 238 -11.84 7.24 0.76
C SER A 238 -11.74 8.72 1.13
N VAL A 239 -12.01 9.07 2.40
CA VAL A 239 -11.85 10.45 2.91
C VAL A 239 -10.40 10.91 2.81
N LYS A 240 -9.43 10.04 3.14
CA LYS A 240 -8.00 10.38 3.07
C LYS A 240 -7.53 10.66 1.64
N LEU A 241 -8.09 9.98 0.65
CA LEU A 241 -7.84 10.27 -0.77
C LEU A 241 -8.40 11.63 -1.17
N GLU A 242 -9.64 11.96 -0.76
CA GLU A 242 -10.24 13.27 -0.99
C GLU A 242 -9.41 14.39 -0.34
N ASP A 243 -8.96 14.19 0.90
CA ASP A 243 -8.09 15.12 1.60
C ASP A 243 -6.73 15.28 0.90
N THR A 244 -6.12 14.19 0.45
CA THR A 244 -4.85 14.24 -0.28
C THR A 244 -5.02 15.02 -1.59
N LEU A 245 -6.09 14.77 -2.35
CA LEU A 245 -6.41 15.50 -3.58
C LEU A 245 -6.58 17.00 -3.31
N ARG A 246 -7.32 17.36 -2.25
CA ARG A 246 -7.48 18.73 -1.82
C ARG A 246 -6.14 19.37 -1.46
N ILE A 247 -5.33 18.71 -0.64
CA ILE A 247 -4.06 19.26 -0.14
C ILE A 247 -3.09 19.46 -1.30
N VAL A 248 -2.86 18.44 -2.12
CA VAL A 248 -1.88 18.50 -3.22
C VAL A 248 -2.26 19.52 -4.30
N THR A 249 -3.54 19.86 -4.45
CA THR A 249 -4.01 20.93 -5.35
C THR A 249 -3.99 22.32 -4.71
N GLY A 250 -3.40 22.46 -3.52
CA GLY A 250 -3.21 23.73 -2.82
C GLY A 250 -4.35 24.11 -1.89
N GLY A 251 -5.13 23.14 -1.43
CA GLY A 251 -6.19 23.31 -0.45
C GLY A 251 -5.77 23.01 0.99
N GLY A 252 -4.47 22.82 1.25
CA GLY A 252 -3.93 22.53 2.59
C GLY A 252 -4.15 23.67 3.57
N ARG A 253 -4.52 23.33 4.81
CA ARG A 253 -4.91 24.30 5.86
C ARG A 253 -3.75 24.75 6.74
N ASN A 254 -2.68 23.97 6.78
CA ASN A 254 -1.48 24.21 7.57
C ASN A 254 -0.29 23.46 6.96
N GLU A 255 0.91 23.72 7.47
CA GLU A 255 2.16 23.11 6.99
C GLU A 255 2.18 21.59 7.25
N ASP A 256 1.57 21.12 8.33
CA ASP A 256 1.51 19.70 8.68
C ASP A 256 0.74 18.88 7.64
N GLU A 257 -0.37 19.40 7.09
CA GLU A 257 -1.10 18.76 6.00
C GLU A 257 -0.21 18.58 4.77
N TYR A 258 0.61 19.58 4.41
CA TYR A 258 1.56 19.47 3.30
C TYR A 258 2.73 18.53 3.61
N ASN A 259 3.26 18.56 4.85
CA ASN A 259 4.35 17.69 5.29
C ASN A 259 3.96 16.21 5.27
N ASN A 260 2.66 15.91 5.38
CA ASN A 260 2.11 14.56 5.31
C ASN A 260 1.84 14.06 3.87
N LEU A 261 2.07 14.88 2.85
CA LEU A 261 1.99 14.40 1.46
C LEU A 261 3.10 13.38 1.21
N PRO A 262 2.80 12.24 0.56
CA PRO A 262 3.82 11.26 0.20
C PRO A 262 4.78 11.84 -0.84
N ALA A 263 6.05 11.48 -0.73
CA ALA A 263 7.09 11.80 -1.71
C ALA A 263 7.50 10.50 -2.42
N PRO A 264 7.03 10.23 -3.65
CA PRO A 264 7.31 8.99 -4.37
C PRO A 264 8.80 8.79 -4.74
N LYS A 265 9.59 9.87 -4.74
CA LYS A 265 11.02 9.84 -5.08
C LYS A 265 11.76 10.84 -4.20
N ASP A 266 12.93 10.44 -3.72
CA ASP A 266 13.83 11.36 -3.02
C ASP A 266 14.35 12.43 -3.99
N ASP A 267 14.27 13.68 -3.57
CA ASP A 267 14.68 14.81 -4.40
C ASP A 267 15.11 16.04 -3.58
N VAL A 268 15.53 17.05 -4.34
CA VAL A 268 16.01 18.36 -3.88
C VAL A 268 14.94 19.45 -3.94
N TYR A 269 13.69 19.14 -4.33
CA TYR A 269 12.61 20.12 -4.31
C TYR A 269 12.30 20.57 -2.88
N LYS A 270 11.85 21.81 -2.72
CA LYS A 270 11.43 22.35 -1.43
C LYS A 270 9.94 22.16 -1.22
N SER A 271 9.11 22.41 -2.23
CA SER A 271 7.67 22.26 -2.10
C SER A 271 7.27 20.80 -1.97
N LYS A 272 6.38 20.50 -1.02
CA LYS A 272 5.81 19.16 -0.83
C LYS A 272 4.91 18.74 -1.99
N ILE A 273 4.29 19.70 -2.67
CA ILE A 273 3.50 19.47 -3.88
C ILE A 273 4.42 19.03 -5.03
N SER A 274 5.55 19.70 -5.25
CA SER A 274 6.53 19.30 -6.27
C SER A 274 7.08 17.89 -6.01
N LYS A 275 7.36 17.57 -4.73
CA LYS A 275 7.78 16.21 -4.33
C LYS A 275 6.73 15.17 -4.68
N PHE A 276 5.47 15.45 -4.38
CA PHE A 276 4.36 14.54 -4.67
C PHE A 276 4.21 14.22 -6.16
N PHE A 277 4.37 15.22 -7.04
CA PHE A 277 4.31 15.02 -8.49
C PHE A 277 5.62 14.51 -9.11
N ASN A 278 6.68 14.35 -8.32
CA ASN A 278 7.99 14.01 -8.85
C ASN A 278 7.99 12.64 -9.56
N GLY A 279 8.77 12.56 -10.63
CA GLY A 279 8.83 11.40 -11.52
C GLY A 279 7.66 11.26 -12.48
N GLY A 280 6.71 12.20 -12.49
CA GLY A 280 5.64 12.22 -13.49
C GLY A 280 4.70 11.03 -13.44
N TRP A 281 4.63 10.30 -12.32
CA TRP A 281 3.84 9.07 -12.17
C TRP A 281 2.41 9.19 -12.68
N PHE A 282 1.77 10.32 -12.44
CA PHE A 282 0.38 10.56 -12.85
C PHE A 282 0.18 10.73 -14.36
N LEU A 283 1.28 10.86 -15.13
CA LEU A 283 1.26 10.82 -16.59
C LEU A 283 1.23 9.40 -17.15
N LEU A 284 1.47 8.37 -16.32
CA LEU A 284 1.31 7.00 -16.78
C LEU A 284 -0.13 6.84 -17.26
N ASP A 285 -0.30 6.30 -18.48
CA ASP A 285 -1.59 6.18 -19.13
C ASP A 285 -2.66 5.61 -18.19
N ASP A 286 -3.89 6.09 -18.37
CA ASP A 286 -5.07 5.75 -17.58
C ASP A 286 -5.57 4.34 -17.86
N ASP A 287 -4.67 3.37 -17.77
CA ASP A 287 -5.04 1.99 -17.56
C ASP A 287 -5.61 1.90 -16.15
N VAL A 288 -6.93 2.07 -16.08
CA VAL A 288 -7.79 1.59 -14.99
C VAL A 288 -7.33 0.20 -14.51
N GLU A 289 -6.71 -0.61 -15.40
CA GLU A 289 -6.03 -1.85 -15.08
C GLU A 289 -4.91 -1.71 -14.04
N THR A 290 -4.02 -0.71 -14.11
CA THR A 290 -2.98 -0.48 -13.10
C THR A 290 -3.58 -0.19 -11.72
N VAL A 291 -4.64 0.63 -11.67
CA VAL A 291 -5.36 0.93 -10.42
C VAL A 291 -6.06 -0.34 -9.90
N LYS A 292 -6.73 -1.10 -10.77
CA LYS A 292 -7.38 -2.38 -10.44
C LYS A 292 -6.39 -3.43 -9.97
N VAL A 293 -5.22 -3.53 -10.60
CA VAL A 293 -4.13 -4.45 -10.23
C VAL A 293 -3.59 -4.08 -8.85
N THR A 294 -3.31 -2.79 -8.63
CA THR A 294 -2.80 -2.28 -7.34
C THR A 294 -3.80 -2.57 -6.22
N LEU A 295 -5.08 -2.21 -6.41
CA LEU A 295 -6.13 -2.50 -5.44
C LEU A 295 -6.40 -3.99 -5.28
N GLY A 296 -6.33 -4.77 -6.36
CA GLY A 296 -6.45 -6.23 -6.31
C GLY A 296 -5.36 -6.86 -5.44
N SER A 297 -4.12 -6.38 -5.56
CA SER A 297 -3.01 -6.82 -4.72
C SER A 297 -3.24 -6.47 -3.24
N ILE A 298 -3.63 -5.23 -2.94
CA ILE A 298 -3.95 -4.78 -1.58
C ILE A 298 -5.09 -5.62 -0.99
N THR A 299 -6.17 -5.81 -1.75
CA THR A 299 -7.34 -6.60 -1.33
C THR A 299 -6.94 -8.03 -1.02
N ASN A 300 -6.11 -8.65 -1.87
CA ASN A 300 -5.60 -10.00 -1.65
C ASN A 300 -4.74 -10.10 -0.39
N ASN A 301 -3.91 -9.09 -0.10
CA ASN A 301 -3.10 -9.07 1.12
C ASN A 301 -3.96 -8.87 2.38
N ILE A 302 -4.98 -8.00 2.33
CA ILE A 302 -5.99 -7.89 3.41
C ILE A 302 -6.76 -9.20 3.56
N GLN A 303 -7.13 -9.87 2.47
CA GLN A 303 -7.82 -11.16 2.49
C GLN A 303 -7.01 -12.21 3.25
N LYS A 304 -5.71 -12.30 2.98
CA LYS A 304 -4.78 -13.19 3.70
C LYS A 304 -4.70 -12.85 5.19
N LYS A 305 -4.68 -11.56 5.53
CA LYS A 305 -4.68 -11.10 6.93
C LYS A 305 -5.97 -11.51 7.65
N VAL A 306 -7.12 -11.27 7.04
CA VAL A 306 -8.42 -11.69 7.59
C VAL A 306 -8.44 -13.20 7.81
N ALA A 307 -7.98 -13.98 6.83
CA ALA A 307 -7.89 -15.44 6.96
C ALA A 307 -7.02 -15.85 8.15
N ASN A 308 -5.83 -15.24 8.31
CA ASN A 308 -4.96 -15.46 9.48
C ASN A 308 -5.67 -15.16 10.80
N ASP A 309 -6.40 -14.06 10.90
CA ASP A 309 -7.06 -13.66 12.15
C ASP A 309 -8.26 -14.56 12.47
N VAL A 310 -9.00 -15.00 11.45
CA VAL A 310 -10.06 -16.00 11.61
C VAL A 310 -9.47 -17.35 12.03
N MET A 311 -8.32 -17.75 11.48
CA MET A 311 -7.60 -18.96 11.92
C MET A 311 -7.16 -18.85 13.38
N LYS A 312 -6.64 -17.69 13.79
CA LYS A 312 -6.28 -17.40 15.18
C LYS A 312 -7.51 -17.49 16.11
N SER A 313 -8.65 -16.91 15.72
CA SER A 313 -9.88 -17.01 16.52
C SER A 313 -10.44 -18.43 16.59
N ALA A 314 -10.23 -19.23 15.53
CA ALA A 314 -10.51 -20.67 15.49
C ALA A 314 -9.55 -21.52 16.35
N LYS A 315 -8.65 -20.90 17.14
CA LYS A 315 -7.64 -21.57 17.97
C LYS A 315 -6.72 -22.47 17.13
N LEU A 316 -6.35 -21.99 15.95
CA LEU A 316 -5.26 -22.58 15.17
C LEU A 316 -3.94 -21.94 15.57
N TYR A 317 -2.90 -22.77 15.58
CA TYR A 317 -1.55 -22.43 16.00
C TYR A 317 -0.56 -23.00 15.01
N LEU A 318 0.49 -22.25 14.71
CA LEU A 318 1.67 -22.83 14.08
C LEU A 318 2.47 -23.53 15.18
N VAL A 319 2.80 -24.80 14.96
CA VAL A 319 3.46 -25.64 15.96
C VAL A 319 4.84 -26.02 15.49
N ALA A 320 5.86 -25.73 16.30
CA ALA A 320 7.17 -26.34 16.23
C ALA A 320 7.12 -27.67 17.00
N ASP A 321 7.19 -28.78 16.26
CA ASP A 321 7.06 -30.11 16.83
C ASP A 321 8.31 -30.52 17.64
N LYS A 322 8.12 -30.75 18.94
CA LYS A 322 9.11 -31.36 19.85
C LYS A 322 8.69 -32.75 20.32
N LEU A 323 7.64 -33.33 19.74
CA LEU A 323 7.28 -34.73 19.94
C LEU A 323 8.42 -35.60 19.41
N THR A 324 8.66 -36.72 20.08
CA THR A 324 9.82 -37.63 19.88
C THR A 324 9.91 -38.30 18.48
N GLY A 325 9.16 -37.82 17.49
CA GLY A 325 8.97 -38.43 16.18
C GLY A 325 9.42 -37.61 14.97
N ALA A 326 9.64 -36.30 15.08
CA ALA A 326 9.95 -35.41 13.94
C ALA A 326 11.27 -34.62 14.12
N ASP A 327 12.32 -35.28 14.62
CA ASP A 327 13.65 -34.72 14.89
C ASP A 327 14.54 -34.58 13.65
N THR A 328 14.08 -35.00 12.47
CA THR A 328 14.80 -34.83 11.21
C THR A 328 13.85 -34.39 10.09
N ARG A 329 14.40 -33.78 9.04
CA ARG A 329 13.66 -33.38 7.84
C ARG A 329 12.89 -34.54 7.21
N GLU A 330 13.49 -35.73 7.14
CA GLU A 330 12.85 -36.92 6.59
C GLU A 330 11.65 -37.37 7.43
N LYS A 331 11.74 -37.22 8.75
CA LYS A 331 10.68 -37.60 9.69
C LYS A 331 9.57 -36.57 9.81
N CYS A 332 9.88 -35.29 9.60
CA CYS A 332 8.86 -34.27 9.36
C CYS A 332 7.95 -34.68 8.20
N GLY A 333 8.52 -35.38 7.21
CA GLY A 333 7.80 -36.05 6.15
C GLY A 333 7.31 -35.08 5.09
N PHE A 334 6.47 -35.60 4.20
CA PHE A 334 5.84 -34.85 3.10
C PHE A 334 4.32 -34.75 3.27
N GLU A 335 3.81 -35.04 4.48
CA GLU A 335 2.39 -34.91 4.77
C GLU A 335 1.92 -33.48 4.51
N THR A 336 0.70 -33.36 4.01
CA THR A 336 0.14 -32.09 3.53
C THR A 336 0.09 -31.09 4.65
N GLY A 337 1.01 -30.13 4.66
CA GLY A 337 1.00 -29.01 5.61
C GLY A 337 2.35 -28.72 6.25
N ARG A 338 3.16 -29.76 6.42
CA ARG A 338 4.40 -29.72 7.20
C ARG A 338 5.53 -29.04 6.43
N GLN A 339 6.35 -28.26 7.15
CA GLN A 339 7.52 -27.57 6.62
C GLN A 339 8.69 -27.74 7.59
N TRP A 340 9.85 -28.17 7.09
CA TRP A 340 11.08 -28.18 7.88
C TRP A 340 11.73 -26.80 7.78
N LEU A 341 11.65 -26.01 8.85
CA LEU A 341 12.11 -24.61 8.85
C LEU A 341 13.03 -24.35 10.04
N ALA A 342 13.91 -23.37 9.88
CA ALA A 342 14.72 -22.86 10.97
C ALA A 342 13.88 -21.94 11.86
N LEU A 343 13.94 -22.17 13.17
CA LEU A 343 13.47 -21.21 14.16
C LEU A 343 14.52 -20.12 14.41
N ARG A 344 15.77 -20.54 14.63
CA ARG A 344 16.95 -19.67 14.81
C ARG A 344 18.14 -20.33 14.12
N GLU A 345 19.25 -19.61 14.01
CA GLU A 345 20.48 -20.19 13.47
C GLU A 345 20.88 -21.44 14.27
N GLY A 346 20.88 -22.60 13.62
CA GLY A 346 21.20 -23.90 14.24
C GLY A 346 20.04 -24.61 14.94
N GLU A 347 18.82 -24.05 14.96
CA GLU A 347 17.62 -24.66 15.54
C GLU A 347 16.56 -24.86 14.45
N GLU A 348 16.33 -26.10 14.02
CA GLU A 348 15.33 -26.45 13.02
C GLU A 348 14.25 -27.36 13.61
N TYR A 349 13.01 -27.16 13.18
CA TYR A 349 11.87 -27.94 13.63
C TYR A 349 10.94 -28.28 12.47
N CYS A 350 10.11 -29.31 12.67
CA CYS A 350 8.97 -29.56 11.81
C CYS A 350 7.83 -28.63 12.22
N PHE A 351 7.43 -27.75 11.30
CA PHE A 351 6.36 -26.78 11.49
C PHE A 351 5.07 -27.20 10.77
N TYR A 352 3.95 -27.19 11.49
CA TYR A 352 2.62 -27.45 10.93
C TYR A 352 1.51 -26.85 11.80
N ILE A 353 0.28 -26.86 11.29
CA ILE A 353 -0.84 -26.24 12.00
C ILE A 353 -1.54 -27.28 12.88
N MET A 354 -1.77 -26.90 14.14
CA MET A 354 -2.62 -27.65 15.05
C MET A 354 -3.77 -26.79 15.54
N ARG A 355 -4.91 -27.43 15.84
CA ARG A 355 -6.00 -26.82 16.60
C ARG A 355 -5.83 -27.15 18.07
N ASN A 356 -5.93 -26.13 18.93
CA ASN A 356 -6.09 -26.34 20.37
C ASN A 356 -7.56 -26.23 20.76
N ASN A 357 -8.16 -27.35 21.14
CA ASN A 357 -9.50 -27.42 21.70
C ASN A 357 -9.37 -27.82 23.18
N PRO A 358 -9.43 -26.85 24.12
CA PRO A 358 -9.27 -27.15 25.53
C PRO A 358 -10.43 -28.04 26.02
N ASP A 359 -10.16 -29.34 26.12
CA ASP A 359 -11.05 -30.36 26.69
C ASP A 359 -10.77 -30.49 28.20
N PRO A 360 -11.80 -30.54 29.08
CA PRO A 360 -11.63 -30.84 30.50
C PRO A 360 -10.78 -32.09 30.80
N ASN A 361 -10.78 -33.07 29.89
CA ASN A 361 -10.03 -34.31 30.00
C ASN A 361 -8.64 -34.25 29.36
N ARG A 362 -8.26 -33.14 28.71
CA ARG A 362 -6.94 -32.84 28.08
C ARG A 362 -6.40 -33.84 27.03
N VAL A 363 -7.07 -34.96 26.79
CA VAL A 363 -6.74 -35.91 25.71
C VAL A 363 -7.22 -35.34 24.38
N GLY A 364 -6.35 -35.29 23.37
CA GLY A 364 -6.68 -34.73 22.05
C GLY A 364 -6.81 -33.21 22.03
N GLU A 365 -6.34 -32.52 23.09
CA GLU A 365 -6.39 -31.06 23.20
C GLU A 365 -5.70 -30.38 22.00
N TRP A 366 -4.60 -30.97 21.54
CA TRP A 366 -3.85 -30.55 20.36
C TRP A 366 -4.03 -31.57 19.25
N THR A 367 -4.70 -31.17 18.16
CA THR A 367 -4.92 -32.03 16.99
C THR A 367 -4.34 -31.38 15.74
N GLU A 368 -3.51 -32.09 14.98
CA GLU A 368 -3.03 -31.63 13.67
C GLU A 368 -4.21 -31.51 12.72
N VAL A 369 -4.26 -30.39 11.97
CA VAL A 369 -5.36 -30.14 11.06
C VAL A 369 -5.28 -31.03 9.81
N GLY A 370 -6.44 -31.37 9.25
CA GLY A 370 -6.53 -32.14 8.00
C GLY A 370 -6.12 -31.34 6.76
N ALA A 371 -5.98 -32.05 5.63
CA ALA A 371 -5.67 -31.46 4.33
C ALA A 371 -6.67 -30.36 3.90
N ASP A 372 -7.92 -30.46 4.36
CA ASP A 372 -8.98 -29.50 4.04
C ASP A 372 -8.65 -28.08 4.53
N ILE A 373 -8.01 -27.93 5.69
CA ILE A 373 -7.58 -26.63 6.21
C ILE A 373 -6.50 -26.01 5.33
N TYR A 374 -5.55 -26.82 4.86
CA TYR A 374 -4.49 -26.34 3.96
C TYR A 374 -5.03 -25.99 2.57
N GLU A 375 -6.03 -26.73 2.06
CA GLU A 375 -6.74 -26.38 0.83
C GLU A 375 -7.50 -25.05 0.95
N LYS A 376 -8.18 -24.83 2.09
CA LYS A 376 -8.84 -23.55 2.40
C LYS A 376 -7.84 -22.41 2.51
N MET A 377 -6.71 -22.60 3.20
CA MET A 377 -5.62 -21.63 3.24
C MET A 377 -5.16 -21.24 1.84
N ALA A 378 -4.91 -22.23 0.98
CA ALA A 378 -4.53 -21.98 -0.42
C ALA A 378 -5.63 -21.21 -1.18
N GLY A 379 -6.89 -21.57 -0.97
CA GLY A 379 -8.06 -20.87 -1.56
C GLY A 379 -8.18 -19.40 -1.16
N PHE A 380 -7.64 -19.01 0.01
CA PHE A 380 -7.57 -17.62 0.48
C PHE A 380 -6.22 -16.93 0.26
N GLY A 381 -5.28 -17.58 -0.46
CA GLY A 381 -3.98 -17.00 -0.82
C GLY A 381 -2.85 -17.25 0.18
N LEU A 382 -3.04 -18.15 1.15
CA LEU A 382 -2.04 -18.61 2.12
C LEU A 382 -1.42 -19.97 1.72
N GLY A 383 -1.34 -20.25 0.42
CA GLY A 383 -0.81 -21.51 -0.11
C GLY A 383 0.72 -21.60 -0.09
N ASP A 384 1.42 -20.45 -0.14
CA ASP A 384 2.86 -20.36 0.07
C ASP A 384 3.18 -20.47 1.57
N ARG A 385 3.15 -21.72 2.04
CA ARG A 385 3.28 -22.07 3.47
C ARG A 385 4.64 -21.72 4.04
N GLU A 386 5.71 -21.84 3.27
CA GLU A 386 7.07 -21.53 3.75
C GLU A 386 7.18 -20.04 4.07
N SER A 387 6.80 -19.16 3.14
CA SER A 387 6.80 -17.71 3.37
C SER A 387 5.85 -17.30 4.49
N TYR A 388 4.64 -17.90 4.53
CA TYR A 388 3.67 -17.62 5.59
C TYR A 388 4.15 -18.07 6.98
N TYR A 389 4.71 -19.28 7.13
CA TYR A 389 5.21 -19.78 8.41
C TYR A 389 6.44 -19.00 8.88
N ASN A 390 7.37 -18.66 7.98
CA ASN A 390 8.52 -17.83 8.32
C ASN A 390 8.08 -16.44 8.85
N ALA A 391 7.02 -15.85 8.28
CA ALA A 391 6.48 -14.58 8.77
C ALA A 391 5.86 -14.72 10.19
N LEU A 392 5.19 -15.83 10.49
CA LEU A 392 4.68 -16.14 11.83
C LEU A 392 5.82 -16.34 12.83
N ILE A 393 6.86 -17.08 12.44
CA ILE A 393 8.06 -17.31 13.25
C ILE A 393 8.78 -15.99 13.57
N ASP A 394 8.98 -15.12 12.57
CA ASP A 394 9.59 -13.79 12.79
C ASP A 394 8.76 -12.95 13.78
N CYS A 395 7.44 -12.97 13.65
CA CYS A 395 6.58 -12.26 14.61
C CYS A 395 6.74 -12.80 16.04
N ALA A 396 6.65 -14.12 16.21
CA ALA A 396 6.74 -14.78 17.51
C ALA A 396 8.08 -14.47 18.22
N LEU A 397 9.19 -14.51 17.48
CA LEU A 397 10.54 -14.27 18.02
C LEU A 397 10.84 -12.81 18.38
N ASN A 398 10.21 -11.85 17.72
CA ASN A 398 10.58 -10.44 17.85
C ASN A 398 9.57 -9.61 18.64
N LYS A 399 8.28 -9.98 18.66
CA LYS A 399 7.20 -9.23 19.34
C LYS A 399 6.21 -10.11 20.12
N GLY A 400 6.36 -11.43 20.10
CA GLY A 400 5.43 -12.36 20.77
C GLY A 400 4.00 -12.28 20.22
N ASP A 401 2.99 -12.51 21.08
CA ASP A 401 1.56 -12.48 20.74
C ASP A 401 0.98 -11.07 20.50
N SER A 402 1.81 -10.06 20.21
CA SER A 402 1.36 -8.71 19.90
C SER A 402 0.38 -8.71 18.71
N ASP A 403 -0.83 -8.19 18.93
CA ASP A 403 -1.83 -8.05 17.86
C ASP A 403 -1.53 -6.92 16.87
N ASP A 404 -0.51 -6.11 17.17
CA ASP A 404 -0.16 -4.94 16.38
C ASP A 404 0.86 -5.25 15.28
N VAL A 405 0.46 -4.95 14.04
CA VAL A 405 1.36 -4.89 12.88
C VAL A 405 2.40 -3.80 13.10
N ASP A 406 3.68 -4.10 12.88
CA ASP A 406 4.72 -3.09 12.96
C ASP A 406 4.72 -2.20 11.71
N ALA A 407 3.91 -1.15 11.75
CA ALA A 407 3.84 -0.15 10.68
C ALA A 407 4.97 0.89 10.72
N SER A 408 5.92 0.79 11.67
CA SER A 408 6.96 1.81 11.85
C SER A 408 8.09 1.72 10.83
N ASN A 409 8.32 0.53 10.24
CA ASN A 409 9.37 0.27 9.25
C ASN A 409 8.83 -0.61 8.10
N LEU A 410 7.90 -0.06 7.30
CA LEU A 410 7.36 -0.77 6.14
C LEU A 410 8.32 -0.69 4.96
N ALA A 411 8.89 -1.83 4.55
CA ALA A 411 9.68 -1.95 3.33
C ALA A 411 8.82 -2.44 2.15
N MET A 412 9.08 -1.93 0.95
CA MET A 412 8.37 -2.32 -0.27
C MET A 412 8.72 -3.75 -0.67
N GLY A 413 7.70 -4.57 -0.92
CA GLY A 413 7.87 -5.96 -1.37
C GLY A 413 8.21 -6.95 -0.27
N GLU A 414 8.22 -6.52 1.00
CA GLU A 414 8.43 -7.37 2.16
C GLU A 414 7.13 -7.55 2.95
N ILE A 415 7.01 -8.64 3.70
CA ILE A 415 5.91 -8.85 4.64
C ILE A 415 6.24 -8.05 5.90
N PRO A 416 5.42 -7.06 6.30
CA PRO A 416 5.64 -6.33 7.54
C PRO A 416 5.63 -7.27 8.74
N ARG A 417 6.52 -7.01 9.69
CA ARG A 417 6.62 -7.82 10.91
C ARG A 417 5.27 -7.83 11.64
N CYS A 418 4.86 -9.03 12.05
CA CYS A 418 3.57 -9.28 12.71
C CYS A 418 2.33 -8.91 11.89
N PHE A 419 2.46 -8.72 10.56
CA PHE A 419 1.28 -8.72 9.70
C PHE A 419 0.48 -10.01 9.90
N PHE A 420 1.15 -11.16 9.88
CA PHE A 420 0.60 -12.40 10.40
C PHE A 420 1.07 -12.64 11.83
N ASN A 421 0.13 -12.94 12.69
CA ASN A 421 0.31 -13.04 14.14
C ASN A 421 -0.50 -14.19 14.74
N MET A 422 -0.78 -15.24 13.95
CA MET A 422 -1.27 -16.50 14.49
C MET A 422 -0.21 -17.05 15.47
N PRO A 423 -0.57 -17.42 16.71
CA PRO A 423 0.43 -17.76 17.71
C PRO A 423 1.27 -18.98 17.29
N VAL A 424 2.55 -18.94 17.65
CA VAL A 424 3.52 -20.00 17.37
C VAL A 424 3.92 -20.68 18.67
N MET A 425 3.80 -22.01 18.72
CA MET A 425 3.95 -22.79 19.94
C MET A 425 4.95 -23.94 19.74
N PHE A 426 5.75 -24.22 20.75
CA PHE A 426 6.32 -25.56 20.91
C PHE A 426 5.23 -26.51 21.40
N VAL A 427 5.07 -27.65 20.77
CA VAL A 427 4.24 -28.74 21.29
C VAL A 427 5.11 -29.93 21.64
N GLU A 428 4.96 -30.41 22.86
CA GLU A 428 5.71 -31.53 23.42
C GLU A 428 4.81 -32.40 24.31
N LYS A 429 5.28 -33.59 24.67
CA LYS A 429 4.55 -34.47 25.59
C LYS A 429 4.45 -33.83 26.98
N ASP A 430 3.27 -33.87 27.57
CA ASP A 430 3.03 -33.41 28.94
C ASP A 430 3.35 -34.54 29.93
N GLU A 431 4.61 -34.64 30.34
CA GLU A 431 5.08 -35.62 31.33
C GLU A 431 4.54 -35.35 32.76
N GLY A 432 3.95 -34.18 33.00
CA GLY A 432 3.36 -33.82 34.29
C GLY A 432 2.01 -34.52 34.56
N HIS A 433 1.41 -35.13 33.54
CA HIS A 433 0.14 -35.86 33.63
C HIS A 433 0.40 -37.34 33.38
N GLY A 434 0.36 -38.14 34.44
CA GLY A 434 0.48 -39.59 34.34
C GLY A 434 -0.72 -40.20 33.62
N CYS A 435 -0.49 -41.20 32.77
CA CYS A 435 -1.52 -41.89 31.97
C CYS A 435 -2.56 -42.67 32.81
N GLY A 436 -2.65 -42.44 34.12
CA GLY A 436 -3.39 -43.31 35.03
C GLY A 436 -2.90 -44.76 34.96
N SER A 437 -3.79 -45.69 35.25
CA SER A 437 -3.50 -47.12 35.12
C SER A 437 -3.30 -47.50 33.64
N PRO A 438 -2.24 -48.26 33.29
CA PRO A 438 -1.97 -48.70 31.92
C PRO A 438 -3.03 -49.67 31.34
N PHE A 439 -4.05 -50.02 32.13
CA PHE A 439 -5.19 -50.84 31.72
C PHE A 439 -6.42 -50.02 31.31
N ASP A 440 -6.47 -48.72 31.66
CA ASP A 440 -7.64 -47.87 31.43
C ASP A 440 -7.47 -46.91 30.25
N ASN A 441 -6.23 -46.64 29.81
CA ASN A 441 -5.97 -45.72 28.69
C ASN A 441 -4.64 -46.06 27.98
N GLN A 442 -4.71 -46.84 26.89
CA GLN A 442 -3.54 -47.20 26.08
C GLN A 442 -3.03 -46.07 25.17
N GLU A 443 -3.81 -45.00 24.98
CA GLU A 443 -3.52 -43.87 24.09
C GLU A 443 -3.45 -42.53 24.84
N CYS A 444 -2.71 -42.47 25.94
CA CYS A 444 -2.47 -41.19 26.61
C CYS A 444 -1.48 -40.35 25.81
N ASP A 445 -2.02 -39.42 25.03
CA ASP A 445 -1.30 -38.42 24.25
C ASP A 445 -1.57 -37.02 24.82
N TYR A 446 -1.21 -36.82 26.09
CA TYR A 446 -1.24 -35.50 26.70
C TYR A 446 -0.12 -34.66 26.11
N ARG A 447 -0.50 -33.51 25.55
CA ARG A 447 0.41 -32.56 24.93
C ARG A 447 0.30 -31.22 25.64
N LYS A 448 1.42 -30.54 25.81
CA LYS A 448 1.46 -29.16 26.30
C LYS A 448 2.01 -28.24 25.21
N GLY A 449 1.42 -27.06 25.11
CA GLY A 449 1.88 -25.99 24.23
C GLY A 449 2.65 -24.95 25.06
N THR A 450 3.85 -24.58 24.61
CA THR A 450 4.61 -23.46 25.19
C THR A 450 4.85 -22.40 24.10
N PRO A 451 4.53 -21.11 24.31
CA PRO A 451 4.78 -20.08 23.31
C PRO A 451 6.25 -20.00 22.90
N ILE A 452 6.49 -19.72 21.62
CA ILE A 452 7.83 -19.39 21.11
C ILE A 452 8.01 -17.88 21.26
N SER A 453 8.68 -17.45 22.33
CA SER A 453 9.03 -16.04 22.59
C SER A 453 10.48 -15.92 23.05
#